data_AF-A0A7W5XKI3-F1
#
_entry.id   AF-A0A7W5XKI3-F1
#
_cell.length_a   1.000
_cell.length_b   1.000
_cell.length_c   1.000
_cell.angle_alpha   90.00
_cell.angle_beta   90.00
_cell.angle_gamma   90.00
#
_symmetry.space_group_name_H-M   'P 1'
#
loop_
_entity.id
_entity.type
_entity.pdbx_description
1 polymer ?
#
loop_
_entity_poly.entity_id
_entity_poly.type
_entity_poly.pdbx_seq_one_letter_code
_entity_poly.pdbx_strand_id
1 'polypeptide(L)'
;MDTTALPDLLRYQDMESQGLTRHRLDHLVKAGEYERVAPGMFLRAGPIDDVTAAWMAIAARKPDATLCLLSALALHDLTDEIPRSSHMAIPRGTHPMKIHHVPITWHRFVPDSFTIGRGKHALPGGGLVHWPIFTRADDHRPVPISERVGE
;
A
#
# COMPACT_ATOMS: atom_id res chain seq x y z
N MET A 1 -19.59 -22.53 9.39
CA MET A 1 -18.21 -22.87 9.00
C MET A 1 -17.42 -21.58 9.06
N ASP A 2 -16.59 -21.42 10.07
CA ASP A 2 -15.88 -20.16 10.36
C ASP A 2 -14.83 -19.87 9.30
N THR A 3 -15.18 -19.06 8.30
CA THR A 3 -14.21 -18.44 7.37
C THR A 3 -13.34 -17.39 8.07
N THR A 4 -13.57 -17.13 9.35
CA THR A 4 -12.97 -16.12 10.23
C THR A 4 -11.51 -16.41 10.63
N ALA A 5 -10.95 -17.57 10.27
CA ALA A 5 -9.59 -17.95 10.69
C ALA A 5 -8.48 -17.45 9.74
N LEU A 6 -8.79 -17.17 8.47
CA LEU A 6 -7.79 -16.77 7.48
C LEU A 6 -7.61 -15.25 7.43
N PRO A 7 -6.37 -14.75 7.29
CA PRO A 7 -6.09 -13.31 7.28
C PRO A 7 -6.70 -12.62 6.06
N ASP A 8 -6.94 -11.31 6.17
CA ASP A 8 -7.47 -10.49 5.08
C ASP A 8 -6.49 -10.39 3.91
N LEU A 9 -5.18 -10.37 4.18
CA LEU A 9 -4.14 -10.45 3.17
C LEU A 9 -3.40 -11.78 3.28
N LEU A 10 -3.42 -12.56 2.21
CA LEU A 10 -2.70 -13.82 2.08
C LEU A 10 -1.58 -13.69 1.04
N ARG A 11 -0.38 -14.14 1.40
CA ARG A 11 0.75 -14.26 0.46
C ARG A 11 1.06 -15.72 0.23
N TYR A 12 1.58 -16.04 -0.96
CA TYR A 12 2.02 -17.41 -1.26
C TYR A 12 2.97 -17.98 -0.20
N GLN A 13 3.87 -17.14 0.33
CA GLN A 13 4.84 -17.53 1.37
C GLN A 13 4.20 -17.82 2.74
N ASP A 14 2.99 -17.31 3.01
CA ASP A 14 2.32 -17.52 4.29
C ASP A 14 1.35 -18.71 4.22
N MET A 15 1.19 -19.36 3.06
CA MET A 15 0.18 -20.43 2.89
C MET A 15 0.43 -21.63 3.79
N GLU A 16 1.68 -22.06 3.95
CA GLU A 16 2.02 -23.22 4.77
C GLU A 16 1.72 -22.97 6.24
N SER A 17 2.03 -21.77 6.76
CA SER A 17 1.73 -21.40 8.15
C SER A 17 0.23 -21.29 8.44
N GLN A 18 -0.57 -21.08 7.39
CA GLN A 18 -2.04 -21.06 7.45
C GLN A 18 -2.68 -22.42 7.11
N GLY A 19 -1.90 -23.49 6.93
CA GLY A 19 -2.42 -24.82 6.57
C GLY A 19 -3.14 -24.83 5.21
N LEU A 20 -2.79 -23.92 4.30
CA LEU A 20 -3.43 -23.71 3.01
C LEU A 20 -2.62 -24.35 1.88
N THR A 21 -3.30 -25.13 1.04
CA THR A 21 -2.73 -25.66 -0.21
C THR A 21 -3.06 -24.75 -1.38
N ARG A 22 -2.26 -24.80 -2.46
CA ARG A 22 -2.53 -24.06 -3.72
C ARG A 22 -3.92 -24.38 -4.27
N HIS A 23 -4.29 -25.66 -4.27
CA HIS A 23 -5.61 -26.08 -4.73
C HIS A 23 -6.75 -25.44 -3.92
N ARG A 24 -6.59 -25.35 -2.60
CA ARG A 24 -7.59 -24.70 -1.73
C ARG A 24 -7.66 -23.19 -1.96
N LEU A 25 -6.52 -22.52 -2.15
CA LEU A 25 -6.50 -21.11 -2.51
C LEU A 25 -7.16 -20.85 -3.87
N ASP A 26 -6.88 -21.68 -4.88
CA ASP A 26 -7.51 -21.57 -6.19
C ASP A 26 -9.03 -21.75 -6.10
N HIS A 27 -9.51 -22.64 -5.22
CA HIS A 27 -10.93 -22.78 -4.92
C HIS A 27 -11.51 -21.51 -4.29
N LEU A 28 -10.86 -20.95 -3.28
CA LEU A 28 -11.29 -19.70 -2.63
C LEU A 28 -11.36 -18.52 -3.61
N VAL A 29 -10.38 -18.43 -4.52
CA VAL A 29 -10.38 -17.39 -5.57
C VAL A 29 -11.52 -17.62 -6.57
N LYS A 30 -11.75 -18.86 -7.02
CA LYS A 30 -12.87 -19.19 -7.92
C LYS A 30 -14.23 -18.97 -7.27
N ALA A 31 -14.34 -19.17 -5.96
CA ALA A 31 -15.55 -18.92 -5.18
C ALA A 31 -15.78 -17.42 -4.92
N GLY A 32 -14.83 -16.55 -5.27
CA GLY A 32 -14.90 -15.12 -5.02
C GLY A 32 -14.68 -14.75 -3.55
N GLU A 33 -14.13 -15.64 -2.73
CA GLU A 33 -13.79 -15.32 -1.33
C GLU A 33 -12.46 -14.54 -1.23
N TYR A 34 -11.57 -14.74 -2.20
CA TYR A 34 -10.30 -14.03 -2.31
C TYR A 34 -10.09 -13.52 -3.73
N GLU A 35 -9.45 -12.36 -3.84
CA GLU A 35 -9.12 -11.72 -5.11
C GLU A 35 -7.62 -11.45 -5.21
N ARG A 36 -7.08 -11.50 -6.44
CA ARG A 36 -5.65 -11.38 -6.67
C ARG A 36 -5.24 -9.92 -6.89
N VAL A 37 -4.86 -9.24 -5.81
CA VAL A 37 -4.40 -7.85 -5.83
C VAL A 37 -3.03 -7.66 -6.51
N ALA A 38 -2.09 -8.59 -6.29
CA ALA A 38 -0.74 -8.50 -6.85
C ALA A 38 -0.16 -9.91 -7.13
N PRO A 39 0.95 -10.02 -7.88
CA PRO A 39 1.57 -11.32 -8.10
C PRO A 39 1.94 -12.05 -6.80
N GLY A 40 1.17 -13.09 -6.49
CA GLY A 40 1.33 -13.93 -5.30
C GLY A 40 0.77 -13.34 -4.00
N MET A 41 -0.13 -12.37 -4.10
CA MET A 41 -0.81 -11.73 -2.99
C MET A 41 -2.31 -11.69 -3.29
N PHE A 42 -3.09 -12.07 -2.30
CA PHE A 42 -4.52 -12.26 -2.40
C PHE A 42 -5.20 -11.55 -1.24
N LEU A 43 -6.29 -10.84 -1.50
CA LEU A 43 -7.07 -10.15 -0.48
C LEU A 43 -8.44 -10.82 -0.34
N ARG A 44 -8.98 -10.89 0.87
CA ARG A 44 -10.36 -11.30 1.09
C ARG A 44 -11.31 -10.33 0.39
N ALA A 45 -12.28 -10.87 -0.35
CA ALA A 45 -13.26 -10.07 -1.07
C ALA A 45 -14.30 -9.46 -0.13
N GLY A 46 -14.67 -8.20 -0.35
CA GLY A 46 -15.79 -7.52 0.34
C GLY A 46 -15.44 -6.49 1.43
N PRO A 47 -14.51 -6.71 2.37
CA PRO A 47 -14.34 -5.82 3.52
C PRO A 47 -13.50 -4.55 3.22
N ILE A 48 -12.70 -4.56 2.15
CA ILE A 48 -11.67 -3.55 1.89
C ILE A 48 -11.79 -3.12 0.43
N ASP A 49 -11.74 -1.82 0.16
CA ASP A 49 -11.76 -1.27 -1.19
C ASP A 49 -10.44 -1.54 -1.94
N ASP A 50 -10.48 -1.47 -3.27
CA ASP A 50 -9.34 -1.83 -4.13
C ASP A 50 -8.09 -0.95 -3.90
N VAL A 51 -8.26 0.31 -3.51
CA VAL A 51 -7.14 1.23 -3.26
C VAL A 51 -6.43 0.85 -1.96
N THR A 52 -7.20 0.68 -0.89
CA THR A 52 -6.67 0.22 0.40
C THR A 52 -6.05 -1.17 0.28
N ALA A 53 -6.69 -2.07 -0.48
CA ALA A 53 -6.17 -3.40 -0.78
C ALA A 53 -4.79 -3.35 -1.46
N ALA A 54 -4.62 -2.44 -2.43
CA ALA A 54 -3.34 -2.22 -3.07
C ALA A 54 -2.30 -1.67 -2.11
N TRP A 55 -2.66 -0.72 -1.23
CA TRP A 55 -1.74 -0.20 -0.21
C TRP A 55 -1.30 -1.30 0.76
N MET A 56 -2.19 -2.20 1.18
CA MET A 56 -1.84 -3.35 2.01
C MET A 56 -0.85 -4.27 1.32
N ALA A 57 -1.08 -4.60 0.04
CA ALA A 57 -0.16 -5.44 -0.73
C ALA A 57 1.20 -4.76 -0.93
N ILE A 58 1.22 -3.44 -1.17
CA ILE A 58 2.45 -2.65 -1.31
C ILE A 58 3.20 -2.64 0.02
N ALA A 59 2.56 -2.30 1.13
CA ALA A 59 3.16 -2.30 2.46
C ALA A 59 3.75 -3.67 2.83
N ALA A 60 3.05 -4.76 2.50
CA ALA A 60 3.49 -6.11 2.82
C ALA A 60 4.68 -6.61 1.99
N ARG A 61 4.87 -6.12 0.76
CA ARG A 61 6.01 -6.50 -0.11
C ARG A 61 7.14 -5.47 -0.11
N LYS A 62 6.81 -4.20 0.12
CA LYS A 62 7.71 -3.05 0.10
C LYS A 62 7.47 -2.23 1.36
N PRO A 63 7.99 -2.67 2.51
CA PRO A 63 7.77 -1.97 3.77
C PRO A 63 8.27 -0.52 3.73
N ASP A 64 9.26 -0.22 2.88
CA ASP A 64 9.76 1.14 2.70
C ASP A 64 8.88 2.03 1.80
N ALA A 65 7.96 1.46 1.01
CA ALA A 65 7.14 2.25 0.09
C ALA A 65 6.27 3.26 0.86
N THR A 66 6.28 4.50 0.38
CA THR A 66 5.70 5.64 1.08
C THR A 66 4.70 6.36 0.17
N LEU A 67 3.49 6.66 0.64
CA LEU A 67 2.54 7.51 -0.10
C LEU A 67 3.18 8.89 -0.36
N CYS A 68 2.98 9.49 -1.53
CA CYS A 68 3.58 10.79 -1.84
C CYS A 68 2.65 11.69 -2.67
N LEU A 69 3.08 12.94 -2.86
CA LEU A 69 2.42 13.92 -3.73
C LEU A 69 0.91 14.04 -3.41
N LEU A 70 0.07 14.06 -4.45
CA LEU A 70 -1.37 14.26 -4.33
C LEU A 70 -2.05 13.19 -3.44
N SER A 71 -1.62 11.93 -3.52
CA SER A 71 -2.17 10.88 -2.67
C SER A 71 -1.85 11.09 -1.20
N ALA A 72 -0.67 11.65 -0.88
CA ALA A 72 -0.37 12.02 0.49
C ALA A 72 -1.18 13.22 0.96
N LEU A 73 -1.36 14.25 0.11
CA LEU A 73 -2.19 15.41 0.45
C LEU A 73 -3.65 15.02 0.70
N ALA A 74 -4.21 14.17 -0.17
CA ALA A 74 -5.58 13.68 -0.06
C ALA A 74 -5.80 12.87 1.21
N LEU A 75 -4.80 12.10 1.66
CA LEU A 75 -4.88 11.36 2.93
C LEU A 75 -4.97 12.28 4.16
N HIS A 76 -4.46 13.52 4.07
CA HIS A 76 -4.50 14.51 5.16
C HIS A 76 -5.63 15.53 5.04
N ASP A 77 -6.57 15.30 4.12
CA ASP A 77 -7.62 16.27 3.78
C ASP A 77 -7.02 17.66 3.46
N LEU A 78 -5.81 17.70 2.87
CA LEU A 78 -5.11 18.92 2.47
C LEU A 78 -5.38 19.30 1.01
N THR A 79 -6.20 18.53 0.31
CA THR A 79 -6.65 18.79 -1.04
C THR A 79 -8.03 18.21 -1.26
N ASP A 80 -8.86 18.90 -2.02
CA ASP A 80 -10.16 18.41 -2.47
C ASP A 80 -10.06 17.63 -3.80
N GLU A 81 -8.87 17.57 -4.41
CA GLU A 81 -8.65 16.83 -5.65
C GLU A 81 -8.55 15.32 -5.35
N ILE A 82 -9.43 14.54 -5.99
CA ILE A 82 -9.41 13.07 -5.90
C ILE A 82 -8.31 12.54 -6.84
N PRO A 83 -7.25 11.89 -6.31
CA PRO A 83 -6.17 11.37 -7.15
C PRO A 83 -6.68 10.28 -8.10
N ARG A 84 -6.36 10.39 -9.39
CA ARG A 84 -6.69 9.34 -10.39
C ARG A 84 -5.84 8.09 -10.23
N SER A 85 -4.72 8.17 -9.52
CA SER A 85 -3.85 7.06 -9.17
C SER A 85 -3.25 7.25 -7.78
N SER A 86 -2.83 6.15 -7.16
CA SER A 86 -2.04 6.24 -5.94
C SER A 86 -0.58 6.52 -6.27
N HIS A 87 -0.06 7.63 -5.77
CA HIS A 87 1.33 8.03 -5.90
C HIS A 87 2.15 7.40 -4.78
N MET A 88 3.08 6.52 -5.16
CA MET A 88 3.92 5.76 -4.23
C MET A 88 5.40 6.04 -4.50
N ALA A 89 6.11 6.49 -3.48
CA ALA A 89 7.55 6.68 -3.49
C ALA A 89 8.29 5.41 -3.05
N ILE A 90 9.39 5.09 -3.74
CA ILE A 90 10.34 4.03 -3.38
C ILE A 90 11.78 4.56 -3.47
N PRO A 91 12.74 3.98 -2.73
CA PRO A 91 14.15 4.35 -2.88
C PRO A 91 14.65 4.05 -4.29
N ARG A 92 15.52 4.90 -4.86
CA ARG A 92 16.27 4.58 -6.08
C ARG A 92 16.97 3.23 -5.94
N GLY A 93 17.02 2.45 -7.02
CA GLY A 93 17.49 1.05 -7.01
C GLY A 93 16.42 0.01 -6.67
N THR A 94 15.30 0.41 -6.07
CA THR A 94 14.19 -0.52 -5.79
C THR A 94 13.30 -0.70 -7.01
N HIS A 95 12.91 -1.93 -7.36
CA HIS A 95 12.03 -2.16 -8.49
C HIS A 95 10.55 -1.95 -8.10
N PRO A 96 9.72 -1.27 -8.90
CA PRO A 96 8.28 -1.16 -8.63
C PRO A 96 7.61 -2.53 -8.66
N MET A 97 6.43 -2.64 -8.05
CA MET A 97 5.63 -3.87 -8.16
C MET A 97 4.35 -3.63 -8.95
N LYS A 98 3.85 -4.69 -9.58
CA LYS A 98 2.58 -4.68 -10.32
C LYS A 98 1.41 -4.86 -9.36
N ILE A 99 0.40 -4.01 -9.54
CA ILE A 99 -0.94 -4.11 -8.94
C ILE A 99 -1.94 -4.34 -10.07
N HIS A 100 -3.00 -5.12 -9.81
CA HIS A 100 -3.95 -5.54 -10.85
C HIS A 100 -5.15 -4.60 -11.04
N HIS A 101 -5.75 -4.12 -9.94
CA HIS A 101 -7.09 -3.51 -9.97
C HIS A 101 -7.07 -1.98 -9.90
N VAL A 102 -5.98 -1.37 -9.42
CA VAL A 102 -5.86 0.09 -9.30
C VAL A 102 -4.58 0.63 -9.92
N PRO A 103 -4.63 1.84 -10.50
CA PRO A 103 -3.45 2.49 -11.03
C PRO A 103 -2.53 2.99 -9.91
N ILE A 104 -1.27 2.59 -9.98
CA ILE A 104 -0.20 3.05 -9.10
C ILE A 104 0.84 3.79 -9.92
N THR A 105 1.13 5.04 -9.54
CA THR A 105 2.21 5.83 -10.11
C THR A 105 3.42 5.76 -9.18
N TRP A 106 4.49 5.11 -9.64
CA TRP A 106 5.71 4.94 -8.86
C TRP A 106 6.68 6.11 -9.06
N HIS A 107 7.15 6.65 -7.96
CA HIS A 107 8.15 7.72 -7.91
C HIS A 107 9.41 7.20 -7.23
N ARG A 108 10.58 7.63 -7.70
CA ARG A 108 11.88 7.20 -7.17
C ARG A 108 12.55 8.37 -6.48
N PHE A 109 12.96 8.16 -5.24
CA PHE A 109 13.58 9.20 -4.42
C PHE A 109 14.98 8.78 -3.97
N VAL A 110 15.82 9.78 -3.70
CA VAL A 110 17.18 9.57 -3.19
C VAL A 110 17.11 8.80 -1.86
N PRO A 111 17.82 7.67 -1.71
CA PRO A 111 17.75 6.85 -0.51
C PRO A 111 18.08 7.62 0.77
N ASP A 112 19.07 8.51 0.71
CA ASP A 112 19.61 9.26 1.86
C ASP A 112 18.57 10.16 2.56
N SER A 113 17.61 10.69 1.79
CA SER A 113 16.53 11.53 2.32
C SER A 113 15.19 10.80 2.41
N PHE A 114 15.10 9.59 1.87
CA PHE A 114 13.84 8.87 1.70
C PHE A 114 13.14 8.56 3.03
N THR A 115 13.90 8.41 4.12
CA THR A 115 13.36 8.06 5.43
C THR A 115 12.85 9.25 6.23
N ILE A 116 13.23 10.48 5.83
CA ILE A 116 12.98 11.72 6.57
C ILE A 116 11.50 12.10 6.50
N GLY A 117 10.95 12.52 7.64
CA GLY A 117 9.60 13.06 7.72
C GLY A 117 8.52 12.03 7.41
N ARG A 118 8.72 10.75 7.72
CA ARG A 118 7.73 9.69 7.50
C ARG A 118 7.02 9.28 8.79
N GLY A 119 5.71 9.21 8.72
CA GLY A 119 4.83 8.57 9.68
C GLY A 119 4.44 7.17 9.22
N LYS A 120 3.73 6.45 10.09
CA LYS A 120 3.06 5.20 9.74
C LYS A 120 1.56 5.40 9.84
N HIS A 121 0.81 4.87 8.90
CA HIS A 121 -0.64 4.87 8.91
C HIS A 121 -1.12 3.43 8.99
N ALA A 122 -2.03 3.16 9.92
CA ALA A 122 -2.61 1.84 10.11
C ALA A 122 -3.59 1.55 8.97
N LEU A 123 -3.34 0.44 8.28
CA LEU A 123 -4.26 -0.11 7.31
C LEU A 123 -5.17 -1.16 7.97
N PRO A 124 -6.38 -1.38 7.44
CA PRO A 124 -7.19 -2.54 7.80
C PRO A 124 -6.38 -3.84 7.73
N GLY A 125 -6.68 -4.80 8.60
CA GLY A 125 -5.92 -6.07 8.67
C GLY A 125 -4.53 -5.96 9.32
N GLY A 126 -4.20 -4.84 9.97
CA GLY A 126 -3.00 -4.68 10.80
C GLY A 126 -1.71 -4.30 10.06
N GLY A 127 -1.82 -3.94 8.78
CA GLY A 127 -0.69 -3.44 7.99
C GLY A 127 -0.32 -1.99 8.34
N LEU A 128 0.92 -1.58 8.03
CA LEU A 128 1.36 -0.19 8.15
C LEU A 128 1.88 0.29 6.80
N VAL A 129 1.32 1.39 6.27
CA VAL A 129 1.90 2.10 5.13
C VAL A 129 2.63 3.34 5.60
N HIS A 130 3.79 3.62 5.02
CA HIS A 130 4.50 4.86 5.30
C HIS A 130 3.88 6.03 4.55
N TRP A 131 3.90 7.21 5.16
CA TRP A 131 3.38 8.44 4.57
C TRP A 131 4.17 9.66 5.10
N PRO A 132 4.18 10.82 4.41
CA PRO A 132 4.93 12.01 4.82
C PRO A 132 4.19 12.82 5.89
N ILE A 133 4.82 13.02 7.05
CA ILE A 133 4.29 13.88 8.12
C ILE A 133 4.23 15.32 7.63
N PHE A 134 3.01 15.79 7.36
CA PHE A 134 2.69 17.19 7.23
C PHE A 134 2.16 17.67 8.57
N THR A 135 2.91 18.53 9.26
CA THR A 135 2.35 19.27 10.40
C THR A 135 1.26 20.20 9.87
N ARG A 136 0.03 20.06 10.39
CA ARG A 136 -1.10 20.93 10.06
C ARG A 136 -0.67 22.39 10.23
N ALA A 137 -0.77 23.15 9.14
CA ALA A 137 -0.29 24.52 9.04
C ALA A 137 -1.12 25.45 9.94
N ASP A 138 -0.63 25.69 11.16
CA ASP A 138 -0.66 27.01 11.78
C ASP A 138 0.75 27.60 11.97
N ASP A 139 1.80 26.88 11.56
CA ASP A 139 3.11 27.49 11.41
C ASP A 139 3.97 26.70 10.41
N HIS A 140 4.41 27.40 9.36
CA HIS A 140 5.39 26.98 8.35
C HIS A 140 4.92 25.99 7.27
N ARG A 141 5.17 26.38 6.01
CA ARG A 141 4.75 25.68 4.79
C ARG A 141 5.19 24.21 4.80
N PRO A 142 4.30 23.25 4.47
CA PRO A 142 4.71 21.88 4.22
C PRO A 142 5.66 21.86 3.01
N VAL A 143 6.91 21.44 3.20
CA VAL A 143 7.83 21.18 2.09
C VAL A 143 7.59 19.73 1.66
N PRO A 144 6.93 19.47 0.51
CA PRO A 144 6.78 18.11 0.01
C PRO A 144 8.16 17.46 -0.19
N ILE A 145 8.24 16.13 -0.04
CA ILE A 145 9.50 15.38 -0.26
C ILE A 145 10.11 15.72 -1.63
N SER A 146 9.29 16.08 -2.63
CA SER A 146 9.72 16.52 -3.96
C SER A 146 10.51 17.84 -3.96
N GLU A 147 10.30 18.75 -3.02
CA GLU A 147 11.02 20.04 -2.97
C GLU A 147 12.37 19.96 -2.24
N ARG A 148 12.66 18.86 -1.53
CA ARG A 148 13.96 18.64 -0.86
C ARG A 148 14.92 17.76 -1.63
N VAL A 149 14.44 17.13 -2.70
CA VAL A 149 15.21 16.19 -3.50
C VAL A 149 15.29 16.76 -4.91
N GLY A 150 16.38 17.49 -5.18
CA GLY A 150 16.74 17.89 -6.53
C GLY A 150 16.75 16.67 -7.45
N GLU A 151 16.29 16.88 -8.69
CA GLU A 151 16.23 15.91 -9.79
C GLU A 151 17.53 15.08 -9.92
#